data_AF-A0A7S4B6Z1-F1
#
_entry.id   AF-A0A7S4B6Z1-F1
#
_cell.length_a   1.000
_cell.length_b   1.000
_cell.length_c   1.000
_cell.angle_alpha   90.00
_cell.angle_beta   90.00
_cell.angle_gamma   90.00
#
_symmetry.space_group_name_H-M   'P 1'
#
loop_
_entity.id
_entity.type
_entity.pdbx_description
1 polymer ?
#
loop_
_entity_poly.entity_id
_entity_poly.type
_entity_poly.pdbx_seq_one_letter_code
_entity_poly.pdbx_strand_id
1 'polypeptide(L)'
;MARLGEGDNRWIVREREDGRNCNNWHWTTKDVSKNTKQWLAEKLKEASFPSPLELCKILSAEVTGEASLTNRKGRTFLMYELEVKLKWEAELRDSDGTCLQSCTGSMKLPDVNATMLDDLDVEFSSSTREGTLVTAMRKQGVSFIRKLVEKVITELQEEMRAQQNSPATGARPPSATNPQPIPMPLKVESTSKAATAPAAIAAPQSAPPAAAATDKEDDAEDKDDDEAPPPPLAAALKALKKSPEQQKSVQLSNCSIGDCHLKPLVEALHHSQCAVETLDLAFNRLTDAGVHLLFQAIVSGCAMELTHLYLGGNKTSVAGMALSQNLKQVRPDLVVDWRKQLREAKSMCVVGSVYSGSPAFKAGLLTGDSVVAFGSTQHREYKGVTESIVPIVKGSVGKPIDVVVVRVGEGAQVHQVQLTLVPQQWSGGGLLGCILK
;
A
#
# COMPACT_ATOMS: atom_id res chain seq x y z
N MET A 1 38.33 -15.62 -19.23
CA MET A 1 39.17 -15.16 -18.09
C MET A 1 40.33 -14.38 -18.66
N ALA A 2 40.66 -13.22 -18.09
CA ALA A 2 41.81 -12.41 -18.54
C ALA A 2 43.12 -13.19 -18.27
N ARG A 3 44.11 -13.08 -19.17
CA ARG A 3 45.40 -13.73 -19.02
C ARG A 3 46.20 -13.03 -17.90
N LEU A 4 46.81 -13.82 -17.02
CA LEU A 4 47.58 -13.32 -15.88
C LEU A 4 48.77 -12.48 -16.38
N GLY A 5 48.79 -11.20 -16.05
CA GLY A 5 49.85 -10.25 -16.43
C GLY A 5 49.48 -9.27 -17.56
N GLU A 6 48.38 -9.49 -18.27
CA GLU A 6 47.82 -8.53 -19.23
C GLU A 6 46.53 -7.94 -18.64
N GLY A 7 46.59 -6.72 -18.11
CA GLY A 7 45.41 -6.02 -17.63
C GLY A 7 44.40 -5.83 -18.77
N ASP A 8 43.20 -6.37 -18.63
CA ASP A 8 42.11 -6.18 -19.59
C ASP A 8 41.69 -4.70 -19.59
N ASN A 9 41.76 -4.03 -20.74
CA ASN A 9 41.38 -2.62 -20.90
C ASN A 9 39.94 -2.31 -20.44
N ARG A 10 39.05 -3.29 -20.32
CA ARG A 10 37.71 -3.10 -19.74
C ARG A 10 37.72 -2.87 -18.23
N TRP A 11 38.81 -3.24 -17.54
CA TRP A 11 38.94 -3.24 -16.08
C TRP A 11 40.06 -2.30 -15.57
N ILE A 12 40.78 -1.63 -16.48
CA ILE A 12 41.78 -0.61 -16.12
C ILE A 12 41.05 0.71 -15.87
N VAL A 13 40.89 1.07 -14.59
CA VAL A 13 40.44 2.41 -14.20
C VAL A 13 41.58 3.39 -14.45
N ARG A 14 41.57 4.06 -15.61
CA ARG A 14 42.48 5.19 -15.87
C ARG A 14 41.88 6.43 -15.21
N GLU A 15 42.68 7.17 -14.44
CA GLU A 15 42.32 8.55 -14.06
C GLU A 15 42.15 9.35 -15.36
N ARG A 16 40.93 9.83 -15.60
CA ARG A 16 40.58 10.68 -16.73
C ARG A 16 40.76 12.13 -16.30
N GLU A 17 41.54 12.90 -17.05
CA GLU A 17 41.78 14.33 -16.80
C GLU A 17 40.48 15.17 -16.87
N ASP A 18 39.44 14.64 -17.52
CA ASP A 18 38.16 15.28 -17.78
C ASP A 18 37.16 15.25 -16.60
N GLY A 19 37.51 14.64 -15.45
CA GLY A 19 36.78 14.77 -14.16
C GLY A 19 35.30 14.36 -14.20
N ARG A 20 34.84 13.70 -15.26
CA ARG A 20 33.43 13.45 -15.54
C ARG A 20 32.93 12.32 -14.64
N ASN A 21 31.84 12.56 -13.91
CA ASN A 21 31.24 11.57 -13.00
C ASN A 21 30.56 10.41 -13.76
N CYS A 22 31.37 9.51 -14.33
CA CYS A 22 30.89 8.35 -15.06
C CYS A 22 30.02 7.46 -14.14
N ASN A 23 28.84 7.08 -14.64
CA ASN A 23 27.83 6.30 -13.90
C ASN A 23 27.43 6.87 -12.54
N ASN A 24 27.58 8.18 -12.32
CA ASN A 24 27.19 8.80 -11.05
C ASN A 24 27.84 8.14 -9.81
N TRP A 25 29.08 7.70 -9.99
CA TRP A 25 29.82 6.92 -8.99
C TRP A 25 30.47 7.78 -7.91
N HIS A 26 30.92 8.98 -8.29
CA HIS A 26 31.51 9.97 -7.39
C HIS A 26 30.43 10.84 -6.74
N TRP A 27 30.73 11.33 -5.54
CA TRP A 27 29.83 12.21 -4.79
C TRP A 27 29.58 13.50 -5.56
N THR A 28 28.32 13.80 -5.85
CA THR A 28 27.91 15.11 -6.37
C THR A 28 26.67 15.59 -5.64
N THR A 29 26.72 16.83 -5.15
CA THR A 29 25.56 17.55 -4.59
C THR A 29 25.11 18.59 -5.59
N LYS A 30 23.83 18.58 -5.97
CA LYS A 30 23.20 19.62 -6.78
C LYS A 30 22.14 20.31 -5.94
N ASP A 31 22.20 21.63 -5.87
CA ASP A 31 21.11 22.41 -5.26
C ASP A 31 19.90 22.42 -6.20
N VAL A 32 18.77 21.94 -5.71
CA VAL A 32 17.48 21.90 -6.41
C VAL A 32 16.42 22.72 -5.68
N SER A 33 16.80 23.46 -4.64
CA SER A 33 15.92 24.22 -3.76
C SER A 33 14.95 25.12 -4.55
N LYS A 34 15.44 25.83 -5.56
CA LYS A 34 14.61 26.74 -6.35
C LYS A 34 13.50 26.02 -7.12
N ASN A 35 13.84 24.91 -7.77
CA ASN A 35 12.92 24.14 -8.60
C ASN A 35 11.90 23.41 -7.72
N THR A 36 12.36 22.79 -6.63
CA THR A 36 11.50 22.10 -5.66
C THR A 36 10.49 23.05 -5.01
N LYS A 37 10.91 24.26 -4.62
CA LYS A 37 10.00 25.29 -4.07
C LYS A 37 8.93 25.70 -5.07
N GLN A 38 9.33 25.96 -6.31
CA GLN A 38 8.40 26.38 -7.36
C GLN A 38 7.39 25.28 -7.68
N TRP A 39 7.87 24.05 -7.86
CA TRP A 39 7.04 22.88 -8.15
C TRP A 39 6.00 22.63 -7.06
N LEU A 40 6.43 22.63 -5.80
CA LEU A 40 5.54 22.40 -4.66
C LEU A 40 4.51 23.52 -4.54
N ALA A 41 4.91 24.78 -4.76
CA ALA A 41 3.99 25.91 -4.75
C ALA A 41 2.95 25.87 -5.89
N GLU A 42 3.35 25.45 -7.09
CA GLU A 42 2.44 25.30 -8.24
C GLU A 42 1.43 24.16 -8.00
N LYS A 43 1.90 22.99 -7.57
CA LYS A 43 1.02 21.84 -7.31
C LYS A 43 0.06 22.06 -6.15
N LEU A 44 0.47 22.81 -5.12
CA LEU A 44 -0.44 23.19 -4.04
C LEU A 44 -1.49 24.20 -4.51
N LYS A 45 -1.19 25.11 -5.43
CA LYS A 45 -2.19 26.05 -5.98
C LYS A 45 -3.20 25.38 -6.92
N GLU A 46 -2.77 24.36 -7.67
CA GLU A 46 -3.65 23.59 -8.57
C GLU A 46 -4.62 22.66 -7.84
N ALA A 47 -4.39 22.39 -6.56
CA ALA A 47 -5.19 21.42 -5.82
C ALA A 47 -6.58 21.96 -5.46
N SER A 48 -7.61 21.22 -5.87
CA SER A 48 -8.98 21.42 -5.37
C SER A 48 -9.26 20.47 -4.21
N PHE A 49 -10.01 20.96 -3.22
CA PHE A 49 -10.43 20.12 -2.11
C PHE A 49 -11.59 19.20 -2.52
N PRO A 50 -11.70 18.00 -1.93
CA PRO A 50 -12.81 17.08 -2.18
C PRO A 50 -14.11 17.58 -1.52
N SER A 51 -15.25 17.08 -2.00
CA SER A 51 -16.56 17.31 -1.37
C SER A 51 -16.54 17.01 0.13
N PRO A 52 -17.11 17.86 1.00
CA PRO A 52 -17.97 19.03 0.74
C PRO A 52 -17.20 20.36 0.62
N LEU A 53 -15.87 20.34 0.54
CA LEU A 53 -15.00 21.53 0.52
C LEU A 53 -14.64 21.99 -0.90
N GLU A 54 -15.41 21.58 -1.92
CA GLU A 54 -15.12 21.83 -3.36
C GLU A 54 -14.91 23.31 -3.72
N LEU A 55 -15.49 24.21 -2.93
CA LEU A 55 -15.37 25.67 -3.10
C LEU A 55 -14.16 26.26 -2.35
N CYS A 56 -13.34 25.44 -1.70
CA CYS A 56 -12.13 25.88 -1.04
C CYS A 56 -10.98 26.05 -2.05
N LYS A 57 -10.26 27.17 -1.94
CA LYS A 57 -9.15 27.55 -2.82
C LYS A 57 -7.94 27.97 -2.02
N ILE A 58 -6.76 27.63 -2.53
CA ILE A 58 -5.48 28.09 -2.00
C ILE A 58 -5.13 29.39 -2.73
N LEU A 59 -5.11 30.50 -1.99
CA LEU A 59 -4.81 31.84 -2.51
C LEU A 59 -3.31 32.04 -2.73
N SER A 60 -2.49 31.56 -1.79
CA SER A 60 -1.04 31.67 -1.87
C SER A 60 -0.36 30.49 -1.21
N ALA A 61 0.70 30.01 -1.85
CA ALA A 61 1.59 28.98 -1.34
C ALA A 61 3.02 29.52 -1.38
N GLU A 62 3.65 29.63 -0.22
CA GLU A 62 5.03 30.04 -0.03
C GLU A 62 5.81 28.85 0.54
N VAL A 63 6.94 28.52 -0.06
CA VAL A 63 7.79 27.39 0.35
C VAL A 63 9.18 27.93 0.63
N THR A 64 9.62 27.82 1.88
CA THR A 64 10.96 28.16 2.35
C THR A 64 11.73 26.88 2.70
N GLY A 65 13.06 26.97 2.86
CA GLY A 65 13.91 25.81 3.16
C GLY A 65 14.91 25.46 2.06
N GLU A 66 15.51 24.28 2.14
CA GLU A 66 16.57 23.83 1.24
C GLU A 66 16.29 22.42 0.73
N ALA A 67 16.62 22.17 -0.53
CA ALA A 67 16.54 20.85 -1.14
C ALA A 67 17.81 20.60 -1.97
N SER A 68 18.52 19.53 -1.65
CA SER A 68 19.73 19.12 -2.34
C SER A 68 19.61 17.69 -2.84
N LEU A 69 20.04 17.51 -4.08
CA LEU A 69 20.10 16.22 -4.72
C LEU A 69 21.52 15.67 -4.54
N THR A 70 21.66 14.61 -3.75
CA THR A 70 22.95 13.97 -3.54
C THR A 70 23.01 12.66 -4.31
N ASN A 71 24.15 12.42 -4.95
CA ASN A 71 24.37 11.24 -5.75
C ASN A 71 25.58 10.46 -5.24
N ARG A 72 25.37 9.17 -4.97
CA ARG A 72 26.42 8.28 -4.46
C ARG A 72 26.22 6.86 -4.97
N LYS A 73 27.27 6.28 -5.57
CA LYS A 73 27.28 4.88 -6.06
C LYS A 73 26.07 4.58 -6.97
N GLY A 74 25.70 5.51 -7.84
CA GLY A 74 24.55 5.37 -8.75
C GLY A 74 23.18 5.47 -8.08
N ARG A 75 23.10 5.76 -6.77
CA ARG A 75 21.86 6.06 -6.07
C ARG A 75 21.79 7.56 -5.80
N THR A 76 20.77 8.19 -6.36
CA THR A 76 20.42 9.57 -6.05
C THR A 76 19.32 9.60 -5.01
N PHE A 77 19.47 10.44 -4.00
CA PHE A 77 18.42 10.69 -3.01
C PHE A 77 18.26 12.20 -2.80
N LEU A 78 17.00 12.61 -2.65
CA LEU A 78 16.61 13.98 -2.38
C LEU A 78 16.66 14.21 -0.89
N MET A 79 17.54 15.12 -0.45
CA MET A 79 17.55 15.65 0.91
C MET A 79 16.80 16.97 0.88
N TYR A 80 15.78 17.12 1.71
CA TYR A 80 15.00 18.34 1.78
C TYR A 80 14.59 18.61 3.21
N GLU A 81 14.59 19.90 3.55
CA GLU A 81 14.08 20.46 4.79
C GLU A 81 13.30 21.72 4.39
N LEU A 82 11.98 21.57 4.27
CA LEU A 82 11.11 22.58 3.70
C LEU A 82 10.07 23.02 4.73
N GLU A 83 9.80 24.32 4.74
CA GLU A 83 8.69 24.92 5.49
C GLU A 83 7.67 25.45 4.48
N VAL A 84 6.42 25.04 4.62
CA VAL A 84 5.34 25.40 3.69
C VAL A 84 4.31 26.28 4.40
N LYS A 85 4.05 27.47 3.85
CA LYS A 85 3.04 28.42 4.34
C LYS A 85 1.96 28.60 3.28
N LEU A 86 0.73 28.29 3.65
CA LEU A 86 -0.44 28.33 2.77
C LEU A 86 -1.47 29.32 3.31
N LYS A 87 -2.04 30.14 2.44
CA LYS A 87 -3.27 30.91 2.71
C LYS A 87 -4.40 30.33 1.90
N TRP A 88 -5.52 30.07 2.54
CA TRP A 88 -6.69 29.46 1.91
C TRP A 88 -7.95 30.27 2.20
N GLU A 89 -8.91 30.18 1.30
CA GLU A 89 -10.28 30.66 1.45
C GLU A 89 -11.25 29.52 1.18
N ALA A 90 -12.33 29.45 1.93
CA ALA A 90 -13.39 28.48 1.75
C ALA A 90 -14.74 29.17 1.82
N GLU A 91 -15.62 28.85 0.88
CA GLU A 91 -17.01 29.26 0.90
C GLU A 91 -17.89 28.01 1.03
N LEU A 92 -18.94 28.11 1.83
CA LEU A 92 -20.00 27.12 1.92
C LEU A 92 -21.26 27.74 1.32
N ARG A 93 -21.78 27.14 0.26
CA ARG A 93 -23.02 27.56 -0.40
C ARG A 93 -24.11 26.51 -0.18
N ASP A 94 -25.35 26.95 -0.04
CA ASP A 94 -26.52 26.07 0.01
C ASP A 94 -26.92 25.56 -1.38
N SER A 95 -27.88 24.63 -1.46
CA SER A 95 -28.42 24.09 -2.72
C SER A 95 -28.96 25.15 -3.69
N ASP A 96 -29.33 26.33 -3.19
CA ASP A 96 -29.83 27.47 -3.96
C ASP A 96 -28.73 28.48 -4.35
N GLY A 97 -27.45 28.15 -4.13
CA GLY A 97 -26.31 28.99 -4.52
C GLY A 97 -26.04 30.18 -3.57
N THR A 98 -26.79 30.31 -2.48
CA THR A 98 -26.61 31.35 -1.47
C THR A 98 -25.39 31.03 -0.58
N CYS A 99 -24.49 32.00 -0.39
CA CYS A 99 -23.32 31.84 0.48
C CYS A 99 -23.74 31.81 1.95
N LEU A 100 -23.67 30.63 2.58
CA LEU A 100 -24.05 30.40 3.97
C LEU A 100 -22.92 30.83 4.92
N GLN A 101 -21.68 30.49 4.61
CA GLN A 101 -20.50 30.82 5.41
C GLN A 101 -19.26 30.97 4.53
N SER A 102 -18.47 32.01 4.75
CA SER A 102 -17.10 32.10 4.21
C SER A 102 -16.10 32.09 5.35
N CYS A 103 -14.97 31.43 5.14
CA CYS A 103 -13.86 31.39 6.09
C CYS A 103 -12.54 31.51 5.35
N THR A 104 -11.60 32.23 5.96
CA THR A 104 -10.24 32.35 5.48
C THR A 104 -9.29 31.86 6.55
N GLY A 105 -8.13 31.35 6.16
CA GLY A 105 -7.16 30.88 7.12
C GLY A 105 -5.76 30.73 6.56
N SER A 106 -4.85 30.33 7.43
CA SER A 106 -3.50 29.94 7.04
C SER A 106 -3.11 28.59 7.63
N MET A 107 -2.40 27.80 6.83
CA MET A 107 -1.86 26.50 7.21
C MET A 107 -0.34 26.56 7.10
N LYS A 108 0.37 26.06 8.10
CA LYS A 108 1.83 25.98 8.08
C LYS A 108 2.28 24.55 8.32
N LEU A 109 3.23 24.10 7.52
CA LEU A 109 3.93 22.84 7.72
C LEU A 109 5.37 23.21 8.05
N PRO A 110 5.75 23.21 9.35
CA PRO A 110 7.04 23.75 9.79
C PRO A 110 8.22 22.86 9.41
N ASP A 111 8.02 21.55 9.32
CA ASP A 111 9.10 20.59 9.09
C ASP A 111 8.68 19.50 8.08
N VAL A 112 8.91 19.77 6.80
CA VAL A 112 8.73 18.81 5.72
C VAL A 112 10.10 18.25 5.36
N ASN A 113 10.40 17.04 5.82
CA ASN A 113 11.68 16.36 5.61
C ASN A 113 11.50 14.89 5.17
N ALA A 114 12.61 14.24 4.79
CA ALA A 114 12.61 12.87 4.29
C ALA A 114 12.32 11.78 5.36
N THR A 115 12.50 12.11 6.64
CA THR A 115 12.32 11.16 7.76
C THR A 115 10.91 11.17 8.33
N MET A 116 10.16 12.27 8.16
CA MET A 116 8.85 12.51 8.78
C MET A 116 7.74 12.67 7.73
N LEU A 117 7.92 12.11 6.53
CA LEU A 117 6.94 12.25 5.44
C LEU A 117 5.57 11.63 5.81
N ASP A 118 5.58 10.57 6.61
CA ASP A 118 4.37 9.85 7.05
C ASP A 118 3.62 10.58 8.19
N ASP A 119 4.30 11.49 8.91
CA ASP A 119 3.75 12.22 10.05
C ASP A 119 4.00 13.73 10.01
N LEU A 120 3.58 14.39 8.92
CA LEU A 120 3.77 15.83 8.74
C LEU A 120 2.87 16.67 9.65
N ASP A 121 3.46 17.39 10.60
CA ASP A 121 2.74 18.36 11.42
C ASP A 121 2.18 19.52 10.57
N VAL A 122 0.90 19.84 10.80
CA VAL A 122 0.21 20.93 10.12
C VAL A 122 -0.42 21.86 11.15
N GLU A 123 0.15 23.06 11.30
CA GLU A 123 -0.45 24.12 12.09
C GLU A 123 -1.59 24.77 11.31
N PHE A 124 -2.81 24.64 11.82
CA PHE A 124 -4.01 25.23 11.22
C PHE A 124 -4.46 26.47 11.99
N SER A 125 -4.66 27.57 11.28
CA SER A 125 -5.26 28.81 11.80
C SER A 125 -6.39 29.28 10.89
N SER A 126 -7.49 29.74 11.47
CA SER A 126 -8.66 30.28 10.75
C SER A 126 -9.05 31.64 11.34
N SER A 127 -9.60 32.53 10.50
CA SER A 127 -10.12 33.84 10.91
C SER A 127 -11.37 33.70 11.79
N THR A 128 -12.15 32.64 11.56
CA THR A 128 -13.33 32.28 12.37
C THR A 128 -12.96 31.16 13.34
N ARG A 129 -13.30 31.32 14.64
CA ARG A 129 -12.95 30.34 15.68
C ARG A 129 -13.91 29.14 15.76
N GLU A 130 -15.16 29.32 15.33
CA GLU A 130 -16.22 28.30 15.44
C GLU A 130 -17.07 28.23 14.17
N GLY A 131 -17.38 27.01 13.71
CA GLY A 131 -18.21 26.76 12.53
C GLY A 131 -18.02 25.36 11.94
N THR A 132 -19.05 24.84 11.28
CA THR A 132 -19.02 23.53 10.61
C THR A 132 -17.94 23.49 9.53
N LEU A 133 -17.79 24.58 8.77
CA LEU A 133 -16.77 24.74 7.73
C LEU A 133 -15.34 24.73 8.29
N VAL A 134 -15.11 25.44 9.41
CA VAL A 134 -13.79 25.49 10.07
C VAL A 134 -13.41 24.11 10.61
N THR A 135 -14.37 23.40 11.21
CA THR A 135 -14.16 22.04 11.74
C THR A 135 -13.87 21.06 10.60
N ALA A 136 -14.57 21.19 9.47
CA ALA A 136 -14.32 20.42 8.26
C ALA A 136 -12.93 20.73 7.68
N MET A 137 -12.53 22.00 7.58
CA MET A 137 -11.18 22.38 7.13
C MET A 137 -10.08 21.89 8.08
N ARG A 138 -10.31 21.92 9.39
CA ARG A 138 -9.34 21.44 10.38
C ARG A 138 -9.13 19.93 10.34
N LYS A 139 -10.16 19.15 9.97
CA LYS A 139 -10.05 17.68 9.88
C LYS A 139 -9.76 17.21 8.46
N GLN A 140 -10.64 17.52 7.52
CA GLN A 140 -10.55 17.08 6.12
C GLN A 140 -9.55 17.91 5.32
N GLY A 141 -9.53 19.24 5.51
CA GLY A 141 -8.56 20.10 4.82
C GLY A 141 -7.11 19.81 5.22
N VAL A 142 -6.85 19.69 6.53
CA VAL A 142 -5.51 19.32 7.05
C VAL A 142 -5.06 17.95 6.55
N SER A 143 -5.92 16.92 6.65
CA SER A 143 -5.58 15.57 6.19
C SER A 143 -5.39 15.50 4.67
N PHE A 144 -6.13 16.31 3.90
CA PHE A 144 -5.95 16.43 2.46
C PHE A 144 -4.59 17.07 2.12
N ILE A 145 -4.23 18.19 2.75
CA ILE A 145 -2.96 18.87 2.50
C ILE A 145 -1.77 17.98 2.90
N ARG A 146 -1.85 17.25 4.01
CA ARG A 146 -0.83 16.26 4.39
C ARG A 146 -0.59 15.24 3.28
N LYS A 147 -1.66 14.56 2.84
CA LYS A 147 -1.58 13.55 1.76
C LYS A 147 -1.14 14.12 0.42
N LEU A 148 -1.54 15.37 0.13
CA LEU A 148 -1.16 16.04 -1.10
C LEU A 148 0.35 16.35 -1.13
N VAL A 149 0.90 16.88 -0.03
CA VAL A 149 2.35 17.15 0.09
C VAL A 149 3.14 15.85 -0.01
N GLU A 150 2.70 14.79 0.69
CA GLU A 150 3.29 13.45 0.60
C GLU A 150 3.32 12.93 -0.85
N LYS A 151 2.19 13.02 -1.55
CA LYS A 151 2.07 12.62 -2.95
C LYS A 151 3.00 13.42 -3.87
N VAL A 152 3.00 14.75 -3.75
CA VAL A 152 3.82 15.64 -4.60
C VAL A 152 5.30 15.40 -4.38
N ILE A 153 5.74 15.16 -3.14
CA ILE A 153 7.14 14.83 -2.83
C ILE A 153 7.52 13.46 -3.41
N THR A 154 6.63 12.47 -3.31
CA THR A 154 6.86 11.14 -3.89
C THR A 154 6.98 11.23 -5.42
N GLU A 155 6.10 11.97 -6.08
CA GLU A 155 6.18 12.24 -7.52
C GLU A 155 7.50 12.96 -7.89
N LEU A 156 7.93 13.94 -7.10
CA LEU A 156 9.21 14.62 -7.29
C LEU A 156 10.39 13.64 -7.16
N GLN A 157 10.36 12.74 -6.17
CA GLN A 157 11.41 11.72 -5.99
C GLN A 157 11.45 10.76 -7.19
N GLU A 158 10.28 10.36 -7.72
CA GLU A 158 10.17 9.50 -8.90
C GLU A 158 10.66 10.20 -10.17
N GLU A 159 10.30 11.46 -10.39
CA GLU A 159 10.73 12.23 -11.55
C GLU A 159 12.25 12.45 -11.55
N MET A 160 12.82 12.79 -10.39
CA MET A 160 14.27 12.93 -10.25
C MET A 160 15.00 11.59 -10.45
N ARG A 161 14.37 10.47 -10.10
CA ARG A 161 14.88 9.12 -10.38
C ARG A 161 14.75 8.77 -11.87
N ALA A 162 13.68 9.18 -12.54
CA ALA A 162 13.44 8.93 -13.96
C ALA A 162 14.41 9.72 -14.87
N GLN A 163 14.76 10.97 -14.50
CA GLN A 163 15.77 11.76 -15.21
C GLN A 163 17.16 11.10 -15.20
N GLN A 164 17.44 10.15 -14.29
CA GLN A 164 18.70 9.38 -14.33
C GLN A 164 18.73 8.26 -15.38
N ASN A 165 17.58 7.70 -15.78
CA ASN A 165 17.52 6.53 -16.66
C ASN A 165 17.47 6.87 -18.15
N SER A 166 17.57 8.15 -18.53
CA SER A 166 17.76 8.53 -19.93
C SER A 166 19.19 8.21 -20.39
N PRO A 167 19.37 7.41 -21.46
CA PRO A 167 20.69 7.20 -22.05
C PRO A 167 21.19 8.51 -22.63
N ALA A 168 22.42 8.91 -22.28
CA ALA A 168 23.09 10.06 -22.86
C ALA A 168 23.19 9.91 -24.39
N THR A 169 22.33 10.60 -25.12
CA THR A 169 22.36 10.71 -26.57
C THR A 169 23.53 11.59 -27.02
N GLY A 170 24.34 11.06 -27.93
CA GLY A 170 24.86 11.82 -29.06
C GLY A 170 26.06 12.74 -28.81
N ALA A 171 27.22 12.30 -29.30
CA ALA A 171 28.42 13.11 -29.47
C ALA A 171 28.23 14.32 -30.41
N ARG A 172 28.89 15.43 -30.09
CA ARG A 172 29.51 16.36 -31.06
C ARG A 172 30.74 17.03 -30.41
N PRO A 173 31.94 16.99 -31.01
CA PRO A 173 33.12 17.64 -30.44
C PRO A 173 33.24 19.09 -30.95
N PRO A 174 33.89 19.97 -30.18
CA PRO A 174 34.73 20.98 -30.81
C PRO A 174 36.18 20.93 -30.29
N SER A 175 37.06 20.77 -31.28
CA SER A 175 38.32 21.49 -31.51
C SER A 175 39.24 21.87 -30.36
N ALA A 176 40.48 21.39 -30.51
CA ALA A 176 41.68 21.71 -29.74
C ALA A 176 42.13 23.18 -29.82
N THR A 177 42.71 23.66 -28.72
CA THR A 177 43.86 24.58 -28.72
C THR A 177 44.72 24.37 -27.47
N ASN A 178 46.03 24.45 -27.68
CA ASN A 178 47.17 23.99 -26.88
C ASN A 178 47.87 25.21 -26.16
N PRO A 179 49.05 25.13 -25.50
CA PRO A 179 49.23 24.95 -24.04
C PRO A 179 50.23 25.94 -23.36
N GLN A 180 50.55 25.67 -22.06
CA GLN A 180 51.82 25.89 -21.29
C GLN A 180 51.81 26.95 -20.15
N PRO A 181 52.76 26.91 -19.17
CA PRO A 181 53.35 25.76 -18.45
C PRO A 181 53.52 25.97 -16.91
N ILE A 182 53.96 24.89 -16.25
CA ILE A 182 54.26 24.63 -14.81
C ILE A 182 55.26 25.62 -14.17
N PRO A 183 55.31 25.74 -12.83
CA PRO A 183 56.39 25.04 -12.10
C PRO A 183 56.02 24.44 -10.72
N MET A 184 56.56 23.23 -10.46
CA MET A 184 56.85 22.64 -9.14
C MET A 184 58.12 23.32 -8.52
N PRO A 185 58.67 22.96 -7.32
CA PRO A 185 58.37 21.85 -6.40
C PRO A 185 58.37 22.23 -4.90
N LEU A 186 58.06 21.28 -3.99
CA LEU A 186 58.98 20.83 -2.92
C LEU A 186 58.34 19.77 -2.00
N LYS A 187 59.11 18.70 -1.78
CA LYS A 187 58.88 17.62 -0.82
C LYS A 187 60.19 17.37 -0.08
N VAL A 188 60.16 17.33 1.26
CA VAL A 188 61.11 16.64 2.18
C VAL A 188 60.34 16.46 3.50
N GLU A 189 59.93 15.24 3.92
CA GLU A 189 60.61 14.34 4.88
C GLU A 189 61.00 15.03 6.21
N SER A 190 60.93 14.49 7.43
CA SER A 190 60.88 13.17 8.06
C SER A 190 60.52 13.47 9.55
N THR A 191 60.08 12.57 10.45
CA THR A 191 60.83 11.47 11.06
C THR A 191 59.91 10.66 12.00
N SER A 192 60.14 9.36 11.99
CA SER A 192 59.71 8.29 12.91
C SER A 192 60.00 8.51 14.41
N LYS A 193 59.24 7.84 15.29
CA LYS A 193 59.81 6.76 16.13
C LYS A 193 58.74 5.86 16.78
N ALA A 194 59.09 4.59 16.85
CA ALA A 194 58.31 3.43 17.26
C ALA A 194 58.58 3.00 18.72
N ALA A 195 57.80 1.99 19.18
CA ALA A 195 58.08 0.94 20.18
C ALA A 195 56.80 0.73 21.04
N THR A 196 56.28 -0.45 21.40
CA THR A 196 56.67 -1.87 21.28
C THR A 196 55.44 -2.71 21.68
N ALA A 197 55.28 -3.92 21.15
CA ALA A 197 54.42 -4.98 21.72
C ALA A 197 55.26 -5.83 22.72
N PRO A 198 54.64 -6.64 23.61
CA PRO A 198 54.41 -8.04 23.24
C PRO A 198 53.21 -8.79 23.88
N ALA A 199 52.81 -9.87 23.18
CA ALA A 199 52.37 -11.21 23.62
C ALA A 199 51.08 -11.47 24.45
N ALA A 200 50.11 -12.10 23.77
CA ALA A 200 49.35 -13.33 24.05
C ALA A 200 48.83 -13.69 25.48
N ILE A 201 47.54 -14.09 25.56
CA ILE A 201 46.98 -15.41 26.02
C ILE A 201 45.50 -15.27 26.45
N ALA A 202 44.71 -16.33 26.16
CA ALA A 202 43.46 -16.81 26.80
C ALA A 202 42.07 -16.29 26.34
N ALA A 203 41.27 -17.24 25.83
CA ALA A 203 39.84 -17.40 26.14
C ALA A 203 39.74 -18.21 27.46
N PRO A 204 38.66 -18.17 28.29
CA PRO A 204 37.30 -18.59 27.89
C PRO A 204 36.10 -17.97 28.66
N GLN A 205 34.88 -18.44 28.31
CA GLN A 205 33.65 -18.56 29.15
C GLN A 205 32.84 -17.28 29.47
N SER A 206 31.62 -17.11 28.94
CA SER A 206 30.31 -17.73 29.25
C SER A 206 29.47 -16.91 30.25
N ALA A 207 28.33 -16.38 29.79
CA ALA A 207 27.23 -15.89 30.61
C ALA A 207 25.88 -16.35 29.98
N PRO A 208 24.82 -16.56 30.78
CA PRO A 208 23.72 -17.49 30.49
C PRO A 208 22.54 -16.87 29.70
N PRO A 209 21.62 -17.70 29.16
CA PRO A 209 20.53 -17.26 28.29
C PRO A 209 19.33 -16.74 29.10
N ALA A 210 18.75 -15.62 28.66
CA ALA A 210 17.43 -15.18 29.07
C ALA A 210 16.36 -15.87 28.19
N ALA A 211 15.37 -16.43 28.87
CA ALA A 211 14.30 -17.28 28.35
C ALA A 211 13.61 -16.75 27.08
N ALA A 212 13.66 -17.56 26.03
CA ALA A 212 12.71 -17.53 24.93
C ALA A 212 11.45 -18.28 25.38
N ALA A 213 10.33 -17.55 25.52
CA ALA A 213 9.01 -18.15 25.48
C ALA A 213 8.70 -18.43 24.01
N THR A 214 8.91 -19.67 23.60
CA THR A 214 8.45 -20.22 22.33
C THR A 214 6.94 -20.46 22.44
N ASP A 215 6.12 -19.56 21.91
CA ASP A 215 4.79 -19.93 21.49
C ASP A 215 4.94 -20.76 20.21
N LYS A 216 4.66 -22.06 20.37
CA LYS A 216 4.47 -22.99 19.26
C LYS A 216 3.22 -22.54 18.51
N GLU A 217 3.41 -21.98 17.33
CA GLU A 217 2.37 -22.08 16.30
C GLU A 217 2.32 -23.56 15.91
N ASP A 218 1.24 -24.21 16.33
CA ASP A 218 0.88 -25.55 15.85
C ASP A 218 0.70 -25.46 14.32
N ASP A 219 1.75 -25.86 13.59
CA ASP A 219 1.65 -26.34 12.21
C ASP A 219 0.77 -27.61 12.23
N ALA A 220 -0.54 -27.40 12.24
CA ALA A 220 -1.48 -28.39 11.78
C ALA A 220 -1.35 -28.45 10.26
N GLU A 221 -0.56 -29.41 9.78
CA GLU A 221 -0.71 -30.00 8.45
C GLU A 221 -2.15 -30.54 8.32
N ASP A 222 -3.11 -29.67 8.01
CA ASP A 222 -4.47 -30.07 7.70
C ASP A 222 -4.49 -30.70 6.31
N LYS A 223 -4.76 -31.99 6.33
CA LYS A 223 -4.94 -32.87 5.19
C LYS A 223 -5.94 -32.28 4.21
N ASP A 224 -5.50 -32.12 2.97
CA ASP A 224 -6.33 -31.91 1.79
C ASP A 224 -7.28 -33.11 1.58
N ASP A 225 -8.42 -33.13 2.27
CA ASP A 225 -9.50 -34.09 2.03
C ASP A 225 -10.81 -33.33 1.67
N ASP A 226 -11.11 -33.28 0.36
CA ASP A 226 -12.45 -33.10 -0.23
C ASP A 226 -13.43 -32.15 0.51
N GLU A 227 -13.07 -30.87 0.70
CA GLU A 227 -14.07 -29.87 1.06
C GLU A 227 -14.96 -29.59 -0.16
N ALA A 228 -16.25 -29.95 -0.05
CA ALA A 228 -17.21 -29.76 -1.12
C ALA A 228 -17.30 -28.27 -1.52
N PRO A 229 -17.37 -27.95 -2.82
CA PRO A 229 -17.34 -26.56 -3.26
C PRO A 229 -18.49 -25.78 -2.63
N PRO A 230 -18.22 -24.59 -2.06
CA PRO A 230 -19.24 -23.80 -1.40
C PRO A 230 -20.41 -23.53 -2.36
N PRO A 231 -21.67 -23.54 -1.89
CA PRO A 231 -22.84 -23.43 -2.77
C PRO A 231 -22.81 -22.24 -3.76
N PRO A 232 -22.30 -21.04 -3.39
CA PRO A 232 -22.11 -19.94 -4.32
C PRO A 232 -21.13 -20.26 -5.46
N LEU A 233 -20.04 -20.96 -5.15
CA LEU A 233 -19.07 -21.40 -6.16
C LEU A 233 -19.69 -22.45 -7.08
N ALA A 234 -20.41 -23.44 -6.53
CA ALA A 234 -21.09 -24.45 -7.35
C ALA A 234 -22.12 -23.82 -8.30
N ALA A 235 -22.86 -22.81 -7.84
CA ALA A 235 -23.78 -22.05 -8.66
C ALA A 235 -23.07 -21.25 -9.76
N ALA A 236 -21.95 -20.59 -9.44
CA ALA A 236 -21.13 -19.87 -10.41
C ALA A 236 -20.53 -20.80 -11.46
N LEU A 237 -19.97 -21.94 -11.06
CA LEU A 237 -19.45 -22.96 -11.98
C LEU A 237 -20.54 -23.49 -12.91
N LYS A 238 -21.75 -23.70 -12.40
CA LYS A 238 -22.90 -24.13 -13.21
C LYS A 238 -23.33 -23.04 -14.20
N ALA A 239 -23.32 -21.77 -13.78
CA ALA A 239 -23.68 -20.65 -14.62
C ALA A 239 -22.63 -20.42 -15.73
N LEU A 240 -21.35 -20.49 -15.41
CA LEU A 240 -20.24 -20.42 -16.37
C LEU A 240 -20.31 -21.54 -17.39
N LYS A 241 -20.64 -22.77 -16.97
CA LYS A 241 -20.80 -23.91 -17.90
C LYS A 241 -22.05 -23.79 -18.79
N LYS A 242 -23.11 -23.12 -18.34
CA LYS A 242 -24.39 -23.04 -19.06
C LYS A 242 -24.46 -21.85 -20.02
N SER A 243 -23.93 -20.70 -19.61
CA SER A 243 -24.00 -19.44 -20.36
C SER A 243 -22.70 -18.63 -20.22
N PRO A 244 -21.55 -19.15 -20.73
CA PRO A 244 -20.24 -18.50 -20.56
C PRO A 244 -20.16 -17.11 -21.20
N GLU A 245 -20.93 -16.87 -22.27
CA GLU A 245 -20.93 -15.62 -23.04
C GLU A 245 -21.74 -14.49 -22.36
N GLN A 246 -22.63 -14.82 -21.43
CA GLN A 246 -23.53 -13.85 -20.77
C GLN A 246 -22.99 -13.36 -19.43
N GLN A 247 -22.01 -14.05 -18.85
CA GLN A 247 -21.45 -13.67 -17.55
C GLN A 247 -20.26 -12.73 -17.73
N LYS A 248 -20.52 -11.43 -17.65
CA LYS A 248 -19.48 -10.40 -17.65
C LYS A 248 -18.81 -10.21 -16.30
N SER A 249 -19.53 -10.47 -15.21
CA SER A 249 -19.03 -10.29 -13.84
C SER A 249 -19.35 -11.50 -13.00
N VAL A 250 -18.33 -12.06 -12.35
CA VAL A 250 -18.42 -13.21 -11.44
C VAL A 250 -18.09 -12.73 -10.04
N GLN A 251 -19.12 -12.69 -9.18
CA GLN A 251 -19.03 -12.24 -7.79
C GLN A 251 -18.90 -13.46 -6.88
N LEU A 252 -17.71 -13.71 -6.37
CA LEU A 252 -17.37 -14.84 -5.49
C LEU A 252 -16.71 -14.36 -4.19
N SER A 253 -16.95 -13.11 -3.80
CA SER A 253 -16.40 -12.52 -2.58
C SER A 253 -17.00 -13.16 -1.31
N ASN A 254 -16.18 -13.36 -0.28
CA ASN A 254 -16.60 -13.95 1.02
C ASN A 254 -17.40 -15.26 0.88
N CYS A 255 -16.94 -16.15 0.00
CA CYS A 255 -17.59 -17.45 -0.24
C CYS A 255 -16.83 -18.61 0.44
N SER A 256 -15.88 -18.30 1.32
CA SER A 256 -14.97 -19.26 1.97
C SER A 256 -14.22 -20.15 0.97
N ILE A 257 -13.85 -19.59 -0.19
CA ILE A 257 -13.10 -20.31 -1.24
C ILE A 257 -11.65 -20.48 -0.79
N GLY A 258 -11.20 -21.73 -0.69
CA GLY A 258 -9.78 -22.11 -0.50
C GLY A 258 -9.07 -22.47 -1.80
N ASP A 259 -7.76 -22.71 -1.74
CA ASP A 259 -6.89 -23.00 -2.89
C ASP A 259 -7.33 -24.24 -3.69
N CYS A 260 -7.83 -25.28 -3.00
CA CYS A 260 -8.34 -26.51 -3.61
C CYS A 260 -9.49 -26.26 -4.62
N HIS A 261 -10.24 -25.17 -4.44
CA HIS A 261 -11.38 -24.82 -5.27
C HIS A 261 -11.00 -24.04 -6.54
N LEU A 262 -9.76 -23.55 -6.64
CA LEU A 262 -9.33 -22.72 -7.77
C LEU A 262 -9.16 -23.51 -9.05
N LYS A 263 -8.77 -24.79 -8.97
CA LYS A 263 -8.56 -25.61 -10.17
C LYS A 263 -9.85 -25.81 -10.98
N PRO A 264 -10.99 -26.24 -10.37
CA PRO A 264 -12.27 -26.28 -11.07
C PRO A 264 -12.75 -24.91 -11.59
N LEU A 265 -12.45 -23.83 -10.88
CA LEU A 265 -12.79 -22.47 -11.30
C LEU A 265 -12.00 -22.04 -12.54
N VAL A 266 -10.70 -22.28 -12.54
CA VAL A 266 -9.81 -22.02 -13.68
C VAL A 266 -10.23 -22.84 -14.89
N GLU A 267 -10.56 -24.13 -14.72
CA GLU A 267 -11.05 -24.97 -15.81
C GLU A 267 -12.36 -24.43 -16.41
N ALA A 268 -13.27 -23.91 -15.58
CA ALA A 268 -14.49 -23.26 -16.06
C ALA A 268 -14.18 -21.98 -16.84
N LEU A 269 -13.20 -21.18 -16.40
CA LEU A 269 -12.78 -19.93 -17.04
C LEU A 269 -11.94 -20.14 -18.32
N HIS A 270 -11.35 -21.32 -18.51
CA HIS A 270 -10.51 -21.64 -19.67
C HIS A 270 -11.34 -21.94 -20.94
N HIS A 271 -12.67 -21.88 -20.88
CA HIS A 271 -13.51 -22.05 -22.07
C HIS A 271 -13.37 -20.85 -23.02
N SER A 272 -13.23 -21.12 -24.32
CA SER A 272 -13.04 -20.10 -25.37
C SER A 272 -14.19 -19.10 -25.51
N GLN A 273 -15.32 -19.35 -24.86
CA GLN A 273 -16.52 -18.50 -24.84
C GLN A 273 -16.64 -17.68 -23.55
N CYS A 274 -15.64 -17.73 -22.66
CA CYS A 274 -15.67 -17.02 -21.39
C CYS A 274 -15.52 -15.50 -21.61
N ALA A 275 -16.63 -14.77 -21.45
CA ALA A 275 -16.68 -13.31 -21.59
C ALA A 275 -16.58 -12.57 -20.23
N VAL A 276 -15.99 -13.22 -19.23
CA VAL A 276 -15.86 -12.66 -17.88
C VAL A 276 -14.83 -11.54 -17.90
N GLU A 277 -15.31 -10.31 -17.76
CA GLU A 277 -14.51 -9.08 -17.69
C GLU A 277 -14.04 -8.81 -16.24
N THR A 278 -14.85 -9.22 -15.25
CA THR A 278 -14.58 -8.96 -13.83
C THR A 278 -14.74 -10.22 -12.98
N LEU A 279 -13.71 -10.56 -12.19
CA LEU A 279 -13.72 -11.65 -11.23
C LEU A 279 -13.42 -11.12 -9.83
N ASP A 280 -14.40 -11.24 -8.93
CA ASP A 280 -14.24 -10.87 -7.52
C ASP A 280 -14.04 -12.12 -6.64
N LEU A 281 -12.83 -12.28 -6.11
CA LEU A 281 -12.45 -13.31 -5.15
C LEU A 281 -12.03 -12.71 -3.80
N ALA A 282 -12.42 -11.46 -3.51
CA ALA A 282 -12.07 -10.78 -2.28
C ALA A 282 -12.62 -11.50 -1.03
N PHE A 283 -11.93 -11.36 0.11
CA PHE A 283 -12.34 -11.93 1.40
C PHE A 283 -12.56 -13.46 1.39
N ASN A 284 -11.77 -14.20 0.62
CA ASN A 284 -11.76 -15.65 0.65
C ASN A 284 -10.56 -16.18 1.47
N ARG A 285 -10.25 -17.47 1.36
CA ARG A 285 -9.18 -18.14 2.12
C ARG A 285 -7.99 -18.50 1.23
N LEU A 286 -7.78 -17.75 0.14
CA LEU A 286 -6.69 -18.04 -0.80
C LEU A 286 -5.34 -17.73 -0.17
N THR A 287 -4.36 -18.61 -0.40
CA THR A 287 -2.97 -18.39 0.01
C THR A 287 -2.11 -17.98 -1.17
N ASP A 288 -0.81 -17.75 -0.92
CA ASP A 288 0.16 -17.48 -1.98
C ASP A 288 0.20 -18.60 -3.04
N ALA A 289 -0.02 -19.86 -2.63
CA ALA A 289 -0.06 -21.00 -3.54
C ALA A 289 -1.27 -20.94 -4.48
N GLY A 290 -2.46 -20.64 -3.95
CA GLY A 290 -3.66 -20.45 -4.76
C GLY A 290 -3.55 -19.28 -5.72
N VAL A 291 -3.04 -18.13 -5.26
CA VAL A 291 -2.80 -16.97 -6.12
C VAL A 291 -1.82 -17.30 -7.24
N HIS A 292 -0.75 -18.05 -6.93
CA HIS A 292 0.21 -18.49 -7.94
C HIS A 292 -0.45 -19.38 -9.01
N LEU A 293 -1.28 -20.34 -8.62
CA LEU A 293 -2.03 -21.20 -9.54
C LEU A 293 -2.95 -20.37 -10.45
N LEU A 294 -3.70 -19.44 -9.86
CA LEU A 294 -4.59 -18.54 -10.61
C LEU A 294 -3.81 -17.70 -11.63
N PHE A 295 -2.69 -17.10 -11.23
CA PHE A 295 -1.89 -16.27 -12.12
C PHE A 295 -1.21 -17.09 -13.21
N GLN A 296 -0.71 -18.28 -12.88
CA GLN A 296 -0.15 -19.21 -13.87
C GLN A 296 -1.20 -19.57 -14.93
N ALA A 297 -2.43 -19.81 -14.51
CA ALA A 297 -3.53 -20.09 -15.43
C ALA A 297 -3.85 -18.89 -16.34
N ILE A 298 -3.91 -17.68 -15.79
CA ILE A 298 -4.13 -16.46 -16.58
C ILE A 298 -3.00 -16.26 -17.59
N VAL A 299 -1.74 -16.45 -17.18
CA VAL A 299 -0.57 -16.37 -18.07
C VAL A 299 -0.62 -17.43 -19.18
N SER A 300 -1.18 -18.61 -18.90
CA SER A 300 -1.39 -19.66 -19.91
C SER A 300 -2.53 -19.39 -20.91
N GLY A 301 -3.20 -18.25 -20.82
CA GLY A 301 -4.28 -17.87 -21.74
C GLY A 301 -5.69 -18.10 -21.20
N CYS A 302 -5.87 -18.31 -19.89
CA CYS A 302 -7.19 -18.40 -19.27
C CYS A 302 -7.84 -17.01 -19.12
N ALA A 303 -9.16 -16.91 -19.33
CA ALA A 303 -9.96 -15.69 -19.15
C ALA A 303 -9.37 -14.44 -19.83
N MET A 304 -9.18 -14.50 -21.16
CA MET A 304 -8.55 -13.41 -21.92
C MET A 304 -9.33 -12.09 -21.93
N GLU A 305 -10.64 -12.14 -21.67
CA GLU A 305 -11.47 -10.94 -21.53
C GLU A 305 -11.39 -10.31 -20.13
N LEU A 306 -10.70 -10.96 -19.17
CA LEU A 306 -10.60 -10.48 -17.80
C LEU A 306 -9.76 -9.19 -17.75
N THR A 307 -10.39 -8.13 -17.26
CA THR A 307 -9.79 -6.80 -17.06
C THR A 307 -9.65 -6.44 -15.58
N HIS A 308 -10.49 -7.00 -14.72
CA HIS A 308 -10.49 -6.70 -13.29
C HIS A 308 -10.49 -7.98 -12.44
N LEU A 309 -9.50 -8.09 -11.56
CA LEU A 309 -9.37 -9.18 -10.61
C LEU A 309 -9.21 -8.65 -9.18
N TYR A 310 -10.16 -8.98 -8.31
CA TYR A 310 -10.14 -8.57 -6.91
C TYR A 310 -9.70 -9.72 -6.01
N LEU A 311 -8.59 -9.51 -5.28
CA LEU A 311 -8.00 -10.52 -4.39
C LEU A 311 -7.80 -9.99 -2.95
N GLY A 312 -8.22 -8.77 -2.67
CA GLY A 312 -8.07 -8.18 -1.34
C GLY A 312 -8.78 -8.97 -0.24
N GLY A 313 -8.19 -9.02 0.95
CA GLY A 313 -8.77 -9.74 2.09
C GLY A 313 -8.51 -11.25 2.12
N ASN A 314 -7.74 -11.80 1.17
CA ASN A 314 -7.28 -13.19 1.25
C ASN A 314 -6.09 -13.36 2.21
N LYS A 315 -5.70 -14.62 2.47
CA LYS A 315 -4.52 -14.98 3.30
C LYS A 315 -3.22 -14.91 2.49
N THR A 316 -3.07 -13.85 1.71
CA THR A 316 -1.93 -13.64 0.80
C THR A 316 -0.87 -12.77 1.46
N SER A 317 0.39 -13.17 1.34
CA SER A 317 1.54 -12.41 1.84
C SER A 317 2.00 -11.34 0.86
N VAL A 318 2.98 -10.53 1.28
CA VAL A 318 3.65 -9.56 0.39
C VAL A 318 4.33 -10.25 -0.80
N ALA A 319 4.82 -11.48 -0.62
CA ALA A 319 5.41 -12.26 -1.70
C ALA A 319 4.34 -12.71 -2.71
N GLY A 320 3.18 -13.18 -2.24
CA GLY A 320 2.06 -13.51 -3.12
C GLY A 320 1.54 -12.30 -3.89
N MET A 321 1.46 -11.13 -3.26
CA MET A 321 1.10 -9.89 -3.93
C MET A 321 2.13 -9.48 -5.00
N ALA A 322 3.42 -9.71 -4.77
CA ALA A 322 4.47 -9.39 -5.73
C ALA A 322 4.36 -10.20 -7.04
N LEU A 323 3.70 -11.36 -7.03
CA LEU A 323 3.42 -12.14 -8.25
C LEU A 323 2.57 -11.35 -9.27
N SER A 324 1.80 -10.36 -8.81
CA SER A 324 1.02 -9.50 -9.71
C SER A 324 1.90 -8.62 -10.61
N GLN A 325 3.16 -8.37 -10.23
CA GLN A 325 4.11 -7.65 -11.06
C GLN A 325 4.49 -8.44 -12.31
N ASN A 326 4.68 -9.76 -12.17
CA ASN A 326 4.94 -10.63 -13.31
C ASN A 326 3.71 -10.71 -14.21
N LEU A 327 2.51 -10.81 -13.62
CA LEU A 327 1.28 -10.84 -14.38
C LEU A 327 1.08 -9.55 -15.18
N LYS A 328 1.42 -8.38 -14.62
CA LYS A 328 1.33 -7.08 -15.29
C LYS A 328 2.26 -6.96 -16.52
N GLN A 329 3.36 -7.71 -16.57
CA GLN A 329 4.23 -7.74 -17.76
C GLN A 329 3.58 -8.52 -18.92
N VAL A 330 2.84 -9.59 -18.60
CA VAL A 330 2.17 -10.44 -19.60
C VAL A 330 0.81 -9.88 -20.00
N ARG A 331 0.07 -9.34 -19.03
CA ARG A 331 -1.30 -8.82 -19.15
C ARG A 331 -1.37 -7.42 -18.54
N PRO A 332 -0.85 -6.39 -19.24
CA PRO A 332 -0.88 -5.02 -18.75
C PRO A 332 -2.30 -4.42 -18.68
N ASP A 333 -3.25 -5.04 -19.38
CA ASP A 333 -4.67 -4.72 -19.41
C ASP A 333 -5.45 -5.26 -18.19
N LEU A 334 -4.88 -6.23 -17.47
CA LEU A 334 -5.49 -6.80 -16.28
C LEU A 334 -5.10 -6.00 -15.02
N VAL A 335 -6.10 -5.42 -14.37
CA VAL A 335 -5.98 -4.74 -13.09
C VAL A 335 -6.21 -5.72 -11.95
N VAL A 336 -5.15 -5.99 -11.17
CA VAL A 336 -5.25 -6.75 -9.92
C VAL A 336 -5.36 -5.76 -8.75
N ASP A 337 -6.44 -5.83 -8.00
CA ASP A 337 -6.69 -4.99 -6.85
C ASP A 337 -6.68 -5.80 -5.54
N TRP A 338 -5.80 -5.36 -4.63
CA TRP A 338 -5.52 -5.98 -3.34
C TRP A 338 -6.18 -5.24 -2.16
N ARG A 339 -6.95 -4.18 -2.43
CA ARG A 339 -7.67 -3.45 -1.39
C ARG A 339 -8.65 -4.36 -0.68
N LYS A 340 -8.61 -4.36 0.65
CA LYS A 340 -9.56 -5.09 1.51
C LYS A 340 -10.93 -4.41 1.49
N GLN A 341 -11.63 -4.50 0.37
CA GLN A 341 -12.93 -3.88 0.17
C GLN A 341 -13.87 -4.81 -0.59
N LEU A 342 -14.95 -5.21 0.08
CA LEU A 342 -16.13 -5.79 -0.55
C LEU A 342 -16.82 -4.70 -1.36
N ARG A 343 -16.90 -4.90 -2.66
CA ARG A 343 -17.60 -3.99 -3.58
C ARG A 343 -19.09 -4.23 -3.45
N GLU A 344 -19.88 -3.15 -3.48
CA GLU A 344 -21.36 -3.19 -3.36
C GLU A 344 -21.91 -3.71 -2.01
N ALA A 345 -21.05 -4.01 -1.03
CA ALA A 345 -21.50 -4.49 0.27
C ALA A 345 -22.17 -3.38 1.08
N LYS A 346 -23.39 -3.65 1.53
CA LYS A 346 -24.19 -2.77 2.37
C LYS A 346 -24.36 -3.38 3.76
N SER A 347 -24.31 -2.54 4.79
CA SER A 347 -24.48 -2.98 6.17
C SER A 347 -25.81 -3.72 6.35
N MET A 348 -25.74 -4.93 6.92
CA MET A 348 -26.89 -5.79 7.20
C MET A 348 -27.45 -5.55 8.59
N CYS A 349 -26.56 -5.50 9.59
CA CYS A 349 -26.88 -5.31 11.00
C CYS A 349 -25.69 -4.71 11.75
N VAL A 350 -25.95 -4.18 12.94
CA VAL A 350 -24.91 -3.59 13.79
C VAL A 350 -24.72 -4.45 15.04
N VAL A 351 -23.48 -4.66 15.44
CA VAL A 351 -23.14 -5.37 16.67
C VAL A 351 -23.49 -4.46 17.86
N GLY A 352 -24.52 -4.84 18.61
CA GLY A 352 -25.02 -4.08 19.75
C GLY A 352 -24.27 -4.34 21.06
N SER A 353 -23.91 -5.59 21.35
CA SER A 353 -23.11 -5.93 22.54
C SER A 353 -22.40 -7.26 22.33
N VAL A 354 -21.15 -7.35 22.78
CA VAL A 354 -20.35 -8.58 22.74
C VAL A 354 -19.99 -8.96 24.17
N TYR A 355 -20.25 -10.20 24.56
CA TYR A 355 -19.97 -10.69 25.91
C TYR A 355 -18.51 -11.15 26.04
N SER A 356 -17.86 -10.86 27.17
CA SER A 356 -16.49 -11.29 27.44
C SER A 356 -16.36 -12.82 27.48
N GLY A 357 -15.27 -13.35 26.92
CA GLY A 357 -15.03 -14.79 26.84
C GLY A 357 -15.93 -15.55 25.86
N SER A 358 -16.85 -14.86 25.18
CA SER A 358 -17.68 -15.44 24.13
C SER A 358 -16.88 -15.75 22.86
N PRO A 359 -17.39 -16.64 21.99
CA PRO A 359 -16.79 -16.88 20.68
C PRO A 359 -16.68 -15.62 19.82
N ALA A 360 -17.66 -14.72 19.90
CA ALA A 360 -17.61 -13.43 19.22
C ALA A 360 -16.49 -12.53 19.74
N PHE A 361 -16.27 -12.51 21.07
CA PHE A 361 -15.16 -11.78 21.67
C PHE A 361 -13.80 -12.36 21.26
N LYS A 362 -13.66 -13.69 21.27
CA LYS A 362 -12.43 -14.38 20.85
C LYS A 362 -12.08 -14.13 19.39
N ALA A 363 -13.10 -14.02 18.53
CA ALA A 363 -12.90 -13.66 17.13
C ALA A 363 -12.57 -12.17 16.92
N GLY A 364 -12.64 -11.32 17.95
CA GLY A 364 -12.32 -9.89 17.86
C GLY A 364 -13.47 -8.98 17.41
N LEU A 365 -14.72 -9.45 17.52
CA LEU A 365 -15.91 -8.65 17.24
C LEU A 365 -16.08 -7.56 18.30
N LEU A 366 -16.33 -6.32 17.90
CA LEU A 366 -16.52 -5.18 18.81
C LEU A 366 -17.94 -4.63 18.73
N THR A 367 -18.38 -4.05 19.84
CA THR A 367 -19.63 -3.28 19.90
C THR A 367 -19.55 -2.07 18.97
N GLY A 368 -20.54 -1.91 18.11
CA GLY A 368 -20.61 -0.85 17.09
C GLY A 368 -20.10 -1.25 15.71
N ASP A 369 -19.56 -2.47 15.55
CA ASP A 369 -19.18 -2.99 14.23
C ASP A 369 -20.43 -3.16 13.33
N SER A 370 -20.31 -2.73 12.08
CA SER A 370 -21.37 -2.89 11.07
C SER A 370 -21.10 -4.15 10.25
N VAL A 371 -21.92 -5.19 10.39
CA VAL A 371 -21.73 -6.46 9.67
C VAL A 371 -22.18 -6.29 8.22
N VAL A 372 -21.29 -6.57 7.27
CA VAL A 372 -21.55 -6.46 5.82
C VAL A 372 -21.71 -7.82 5.15
N ALA A 373 -21.01 -8.85 5.65
CA ALA A 373 -21.15 -10.22 5.18
C ALA A 373 -21.04 -11.20 6.36
N PHE A 374 -21.84 -12.27 6.34
CA PHE A 374 -21.85 -13.30 7.37
C PHE A 374 -21.91 -14.68 6.73
N GLY A 375 -20.80 -15.41 6.76
CA GLY A 375 -20.64 -16.66 6.00
C GLY A 375 -20.91 -16.43 4.51
N SER A 376 -21.69 -17.32 3.91
CA SER A 376 -22.11 -17.20 2.51
C SER A 376 -23.17 -16.13 2.25
N THR A 377 -23.74 -15.51 3.28
CA THR A 377 -24.83 -14.54 3.13
C THR A 377 -24.30 -13.11 3.13
N GLN A 378 -24.65 -12.40 2.07
CA GLN A 378 -24.42 -10.96 1.91
C GLN A 378 -25.75 -10.19 1.94
N HIS A 379 -25.68 -8.85 1.91
CA HIS A 379 -26.86 -7.97 2.01
C HIS A 379 -28.00 -8.31 1.04
N ARG A 380 -27.70 -8.78 -0.17
CA ARG A 380 -28.71 -9.06 -1.21
C ARG A 380 -29.70 -10.16 -0.79
N GLU A 381 -29.25 -11.10 0.04
CA GLU A 381 -30.04 -12.25 0.50
C GLU A 381 -30.50 -12.10 1.96
N TYR A 382 -30.19 -10.97 2.59
CA TYR A 382 -30.47 -10.72 3.99
C TYR A 382 -31.94 -10.34 4.21
N LYS A 383 -32.67 -11.19 4.95
CA LYS A 383 -34.07 -10.96 5.36
C LYS A 383 -34.22 -10.63 6.85
N GLY A 384 -33.12 -10.71 7.60
CA GLY A 384 -33.06 -10.41 9.03
C GLY A 384 -32.13 -11.36 9.78
N VAL A 385 -31.72 -10.98 10.99
CA VAL A 385 -30.80 -11.78 11.82
C VAL A 385 -31.36 -13.19 12.06
N THR A 386 -32.65 -13.30 12.39
CA THR A 386 -33.27 -14.59 12.73
C THR A 386 -33.42 -15.53 11.53
N GLU A 387 -33.66 -14.99 10.34
CA GLU A 387 -33.91 -15.79 9.13
C GLU A 387 -32.63 -16.10 8.36
N SER A 388 -31.67 -15.17 8.34
CA SER A 388 -30.45 -15.31 7.55
C SER A 388 -29.25 -15.75 8.38
N ILE A 389 -29.05 -15.18 9.58
CA ILE A 389 -27.82 -15.42 10.37
C ILE A 389 -27.98 -16.63 11.29
N VAL A 390 -29.09 -16.74 12.03
CA VAL A 390 -29.30 -17.82 13.01
C VAL A 390 -29.21 -19.23 12.40
N PRO A 391 -29.76 -19.52 11.20
CA PRO A 391 -29.61 -20.84 10.60
C PRO A 391 -28.16 -21.21 10.28
N ILE A 392 -27.36 -20.24 9.82
CA ILE A 392 -25.94 -20.44 9.52
C ILE A 392 -25.18 -20.77 10.81
N VAL A 393 -25.44 -20.00 11.88
CA VAL A 393 -24.79 -20.22 13.18
C VAL A 393 -25.16 -21.58 13.78
N LYS A 394 -26.42 -22.01 13.65
CA LYS A 394 -26.89 -23.32 14.13
C LYS A 394 -26.37 -24.48 13.28
N GLY A 395 -26.22 -24.30 11.97
CA GLY A 395 -25.71 -25.31 11.04
C GLY A 395 -24.19 -25.47 11.10
N SER A 396 -23.47 -24.44 11.54
CA SER A 396 -22.01 -24.39 11.56
C SER A 396 -21.43 -24.41 12.98
N VAL A 397 -22.07 -25.08 13.93
CA VAL A 397 -21.52 -25.25 15.30
C VAL A 397 -20.21 -26.03 15.23
N GLY A 398 -19.16 -25.49 15.83
CA GLY A 398 -17.80 -26.03 15.80
C GLY A 398 -17.04 -25.77 14.50
N LYS A 399 -17.65 -25.11 13.50
CA LYS A 399 -17.01 -24.78 12.22
C LYS A 399 -16.70 -23.29 12.11
N PRO A 400 -15.59 -22.90 11.46
CA PRO A 400 -15.21 -21.50 11.28
C PRO A 400 -16.09 -20.81 10.23
N ILE A 401 -16.78 -19.75 10.63
CA ILE A 401 -17.60 -18.88 9.78
C ILE A 401 -16.84 -17.58 9.52
N ASP A 402 -16.63 -17.23 8.26
CA ASP A 402 -16.03 -15.94 7.91
C ASP A 402 -17.06 -14.82 7.94
N VAL A 403 -16.75 -13.76 8.66
CA VAL A 403 -17.60 -12.58 8.82
C VAL A 403 -16.79 -11.35 8.48
N VAL A 404 -17.36 -10.49 7.65
CA VAL A 404 -16.75 -9.21 7.31
C VAL A 404 -17.53 -8.11 7.98
N VAL A 405 -16.81 -7.29 8.75
CA VAL A 405 -17.37 -6.15 9.46
C VAL A 405 -16.69 -4.86 9.04
N VAL A 406 -17.45 -3.79 9.05
CA VAL A 406 -16.98 -2.43 8.88
C VAL A 406 -16.80 -1.83 10.27
N ARG A 407 -15.56 -1.49 10.59
CA ARG A 407 -15.18 -0.83 11.84
C ARG A 407 -14.76 0.60 11.56
N VAL A 408 -15.31 1.53 12.34
CA VAL A 408 -14.87 2.93 12.33
C VAL A 408 -13.71 3.05 13.31
N GLY A 409 -12.51 3.25 12.79
CA GLY A 409 -11.30 3.44 13.57
C GLY A 409 -11.16 4.86 14.14
N GLU A 410 -10.19 5.05 15.02
CA GLU A 410 -9.82 6.37 15.53
C GLU A 410 -9.43 7.28 14.35
N GLY A 411 -10.10 8.43 14.22
CA GLY A 411 -9.94 9.32 13.07
C GLY A 411 -11.01 9.21 11.97
N ALA A 412 -12.13 8.52 12.24
CA ALA A 412 -13.26 8.36 11.30
C ALA A 412 -12.89 7.60 10.00
N GLN A 413 -11.80 6.83 10.02
CA GLN A 413 -11.47 5.93 8.92
C GLN A 413 -12.30 4.66 9.02
N VAL A 414 -12.89 4.27 7.90
CA VAL A 414 -13.75 3.09 7.79
C VAL A 414 -12.92 1.94 7.24
N HIS A 415 -12.69 0.93 8.06
CA HIS A 415 -11.90 -0.25 7.68
C HIS A 415 -12.80 -1.49 7.63
N GLN A 416 -12.67 -2.28 6.57
CA GLN A 416 -13.30 -3.60 6.51
C GLN A 416 -12.35 -4.63 7.12
N VAL A 417 -12.83 -5.33 8.13
CA VAL A 417 -12.09 -6.34 8.88
C VAL A 417 -12.76 -7.68 8.68
N GLN A 418 -11.99 -8.68 8.25
CA GLN A 418 -12.44 -10.07 8.20
C GLN A 418 -12.14 -10.73 9.55
N LEU A 419 -13.15 -11.37 10.10
CA LEU A 419 -13.10 -12.10 11.36
C LEU A 419 -13.58 -13.53 11.10
N THR A 420 -13.00 -14.49 11.81
CA THR A 420 -13.45 -15.89 11.75
C THR A 420 -14.10 -16.26 13.07
N LEU A 421 -15.42 -16.46 13.04
CA LEU A 421 -16.23 -16.85 14.20
C LEU A 421 -16.40 -18.36 14.24
N VAL A 422 -16.15 -18.98 15.38
CA VAL A 422 -16.44 -20.42 15.59
C VAL A 422 -17.59 -20.53 16.59
N PRO A 423 -18.83 -20.81 16.15
CA PRO A 423 -19.96 -20.95 17.06
C PRO A 423 -19.76 -22.15 17.98
N GLN A 424 -19.86 -21.94 19.29
CA GLN A 424 -19.70 -23.00 20.28
C GLN A 424 -20.49 -22.68 21.55
N GLN A 425 -20.77 -23.70 22.35
CA GLN A 425 -21.28 -23.46 23.70
C GLN A 425 -20.23 -22.73 24.54
N TRP A 426 -20.69 -21.77 25.33
CA TRP A 426 -19.85 -20.96 26.22
C TRP A 426 -20.66 -20.66 27.50
N SER A 427 -20.07 -19.96 28.45
CA SER A 427 -20.66 -19.72 29.77
C SER A 427 -21.92 -18.84 29.78
N GLY A 428 -22.31 -18.27 28.64
CA GLY A 428 -23.50 -17.43 28.50
C GLY A 428 -24.56 -18.00 27.54
N GLY A 429 -25.56 -17.18 27.22
CA GLY A 429 -26.65 -17.57 26.34
C GLY A 429 -26.26 -17.61 24.86
N GLY A 430 -26.69 -18.65 24.16
CA GLY A 430 -26.51 -18.81 22.71
C GLY A 430 -25.16 -19.37 22.28
N LEU A 431 -24.87 -19.32 20.98
CA LEU A 431 -23.69 -19.98 20.37
C LEU A 431 -22.53 -19.01 20.03
N LEU A 432 -22.80 -17.71 19.94
CA LEU A 432 -21.79 -16.70 19.58
C LEU A 432 -21.49 -15.72 20.71
N GLY A 433 -22.49 -15.43 21.57
CA GLY A 433 -22.37 -14.44 22.64
C GLY A 433 -22.23 -12.99 22.13
N CYS A 434 -23.00 -12.65 21.10
CA CYS A 434 -23.18 -11.27 20.64
C CYS A 434 -24.65 -10.96 20.40
N ILE A 435 -25.02 -9.69 20.57
CA ILE A 435 -26.33 -9.14 20.20
C ILE A 435 -26.16 -8.40 18.89
N LEU A 436 -26.87 -8.82 17.85
CA LEU A 436 -26.93 -8.13 16.56
C LEU A 436 -28.27 -7.36 16.49
N LYS A 437 -28.21 -6.10 16.08
CA LYS A 437 -29.36 -5.18 15.97
C LYS A 437 -29.67 -4.83 14.52
#